data_AF-A0A6C0IC81-F1
#
_entry.id   AF-A0A6C0IC81-F1
#
_cell.length_a   1.000
_cell.length_b   1.000
_cell.length_c   1.000
_cell.angle_alpha   90.00
_cell.angle_beta   90.00
_cell.angle_gamma   90.00
#
_symmetry.space_group_name_H-M   'P 1'
#
loop_
_entity.id
_entity.type
_entity.pdbx_description
1 polymer ?
#
loop_
_entity_poly.entity_id
_entity_poly.type
_entity_poly.pdbx_seq_one_letter_code
_entity_poly.pdbx_strand_id
1 'polypeptide(L)' 'MEQQRNELMKKLEVDVEQKVIQLVSKNKNTIQSNSTEQTNHMVDSLQNIMKDGSNEFFQKMGRNPTYSEMREMYG' A
#
# COMPACT_ATOMS: atom_id res chain seq x y z
N MET A 1 3.97 23.32 4.21
CA MET A 1 3.33 22.30 3.35
C MET A 1 4.30 21.17 2.98
N GLU A 2 5.55 21.45 2.62
CA GLU A 2 6.49 20.39 2.22
C GLU A 2 6.88 19.42 3.35
N GLN A 3 7.12 19.92 4.56
CA GLN A 3 7.37 19.07 5.74
C GLN A 3 6.18 18.15 6.05
N GLN A 4 4.96 18.70 6.06
CA GLN A 4 3.73 17.93 6.29
C GLN A 4 3.53 16.83 5.25
N ARG A 5 3.84 17.12 3.97
CA ARG A 5 3.83 16.11 2.91
C ARG A 5 4.82 14.98 3.21
N ASN A 6 6.07 15.33 3.52
CA ASN A 6 7.12 14.34 3.73
C ASN A 6 6.83 13.46 4.97
N GLU A 7 6.30 14.05 6.04
CA GLU A 7 5.86 13.30 7.23
C GLU A 7 4.73 12.33 6.90
N LEU A 8 3.74 12.78 6.12
CA LEU A 8 2.64 11.92 5.66
C LEU A 8 3.14 10.77 4.79
N MET A 9 4.05 11.05 3.85
CA MET A 9 4.61 10.02 2.96
C MET A 9 5.38 8.96 3.74
N LYS A 10 6.24 9.35 4.68
CA LYS A 10 6.96 8.41 5.55
C LYS A 10 6.02 7.56 6.40
N LYS A 11 4.94 8.16 6.90
CA LYS A 11 3.91 7.40 7.64
C LYS A 11 3.26 6.36 6.73
N LEU A 12 2.87 6.77 5.51
CA LEU A 12 2.22 5.88 4.55
C LEU A 12 3.14 4.74 4.08
N GLU A 13 4.43 5.01 3.90
CA GLU A 13 5.46 4.00 3.60
C GLU A 13 5.48 2.91 4.68
N VAL A 14 5.65 3.29 5.96
CA VAL A 14 5.66 2.35 7.09
C VAL A 14 4.34 1.59 7.23
N ASP A 15 3.21 2.27 7.07
CA ASP A 15 1.89 1.65 7.18
C ASP A 15 1.66 0.61 6.07
N VAL A 16 2.12 0.89 4.85
CA VAL A 16 2.02 -0.06 3.74
C VAL A 16 2.94 -1.25 3.95
N GLU A 17 4.19 -1.05 4.34
CA GLU A 17 5.11 -2.15 4.65
C GLU A 17 4.50 -3.11 5.69
N GLN A 18 3.95 -2.57 6.78
CA GLN A 18 3.30 -3.38 7.81
C GLN A 18 2.10 -4.16 7.28
N LYS A 19 1.23 -3.52 6.49
CA LYS A 19 0.05 -4.18 5.90
C LYS A 19 0.46 -5.26 4.89
N VAL A 20 1.49 -5.04 4.09
CA VAL A 20 2.05 -6.02 3.16
C VAL A 20 2.66 -7.20 3.91
N ILE A 21 3.45 -6.96 4.95
CA ILE A 21 4.01 -8.02 5.81
C ILE A 21 2.89 -8.86 6.43
N GLN A 22 1.82 -8.23 6.93
CA GLN A 22 0.67 -8.95 7.48
C GLN A 22 -0.04 -9.78 6.40
N LEU A 23 -0.24 -9.23 5.20
CA LEU A 23 -0.87 -9.93 4.09
C LEU A 23 -0.06 -11.17 3.66
N VAL A 24 1.26 -11.00 3.49
CA VAL A 24 2.17 -12.10 3.15
C VAL A 24 2.21 -13.13 4.26
N SER A 25 2.28 -12.71 5.53
CA SER A 25 2.33 -13.61 6.67
C SER A 25 1.05 -14.42 6.83
N LYS A 26 -0.13 -13.82 6.61
CA LYS A 26 -1.42 -14.51 6.58
C LYS A 26 -1.49 -15.54 5.46
N ASN A 27 -0.91 -15.23 4.30
CA ASN A 27 -0.89 -16.12 3.15
C ASN A 27 0.23 -17.18 3.19
N LYS A 28 1.20 -17.07 4.11
CA LYS A 28 2.38 -17.97 4.19
C LYS A 28 2.02 -19.43 4.49
N ASN A 29 0.89 -19.68 5.15
CA ASN A 29 0.36 -21.02 5.42
C ASN A 29 -0.42 -21.62 4.23
N THR A 30 -0.62 -20.86 3.16
CA THR A 30 -1.46 -21.22 2.00
C THR A 30 -0.70 -21.30 0.68
N ILE A 31 0.58 -20.92 0.64
CA ILE A 31 1.45 -20.91 -0.57
C ILE A 31 1.70 -22.31 -1.17
N GLN A 32 1.33 -23.39 -0.46
CA GLN A 32 1.45 -24.75 -1.00
C GLN A 32 0.43 -25.08 -2.10
N SER A 33 -0.54 -24.21 -2.37
CA SER A 33 -1.57 -24.44 -3.38
C SER A 33 -1.48 -23.39 -4.49
N ASN A 34 -0.97 -23.78 -5.66
CA ASN A 34 -0.86 -22.94 -6.86
C ASN A 34 -2.24 -22.64 -7.51
N SER A 35 -3.19 -22.09 -6.74
CA SER A 35 -4.51 -21.74 -7.29
C SER A 35 -4.53 -20.28 -7.76
N THR A 36 -4.92 -20.08 -9.03
CA THR A 36 -5.00 -18.76 -9.68
C THR A 36 -5.89 -17.77 -8.93
N GLU A 37 -6.92 -18.26 -8.24
CA GLU A 37 -7.84 -17.46 -7.43
C GLU A 37 -7.15 -16.79 -6.23
N GLN A 38 -6.19 -17.47 -5.59
CA GLN A 38 -5.45 -16.91 -4.44
C GLN A 38 -4.48 -15.82 -4.87
N THR A 39 -3.86 -15.96 -6.05
CA THR A 39 -3.02 -14.91 -6.65
C THR A 39 -3.85 -13.66 -6.92
N ASN A 40 -5.06 -13.81 -7.48
CA ASN A 40 -5.97 -12.69 -7.71
C ASN A 40 -6.35 -11.98 -6.40
N HIS A 41 -6.69 -12.74 -5.35
CA HIS A 41 -7.00 -12.17 -4.03
C HIS A 41 -5.83 -11.39 -3.39
N MET A 42 -4.60 -11.86 -3.60
CA MET A 42 -3.42 -11.15 -3.11
C MET A 42 -3.19 -9.85 -3.88
N VAL A 43 -3.34 -9.86 -5.20
CA VAL A 43 -3.25 -8.64 -6.03
C VAL A 43 -4.33 -7.63 -5.64
N ASP A 44 -5.58 -8.06 -5.46
CA ASP A 44 -6.69 -7.19 -5.04
C ASP A 44 -6.41 -6.58 -3.66
N SER A 45 -5.86 -7.37 -2.74
CA SER A 45 -5.50 -6.89 -1.39
C SER A 45 -4.40 -5.84 -1.43
N LEU A 46 -3.37 -6.03 -2.28
CA LEU A 46 -2.32 -5.03 -2.50
C LEU A 46 -2.87 -3.75 -3.12
N GLN A 47 -3.75 -3.86 -4.11
CA GLN A 47 -4.41 -2.70 -4.72
C GLN A 47 -5.23 -1.91 -3.71
N ASN A 48 -5.96 -2.60 -2.82
CA ASN A 48 -6.73 -1.94 -1.77
C ASN A 48 -5.82 -1.19 -0.77
N ILE A 49 -4.70 -1.79 -0.36
CA ILE A 49 -3.71 -1.13 0.51
C ILE A 49 -3.20 0.17 -0.12
N MET A 50 -2.82 0.12 -1.41
CA MET A 50 -2.34 1.30 -2.13
C MET A 50 -3.45 2.35 -2.33
N LYS A 51 -4.68 1.90 -2.62
CA LYS A 51 -5.84 2.78 -2.79
C LYS A 51 -6.17 3.52 -1.49
N ASP A 52 -6.12 2.84 -0.35
CA ASP A 52 -6.36 3.45 0.96
C ASP A 52 -5.32 4.53 1.26
N GLY A 53 -4.04 4.24 1.02
CA GLY A 53 -2.97 5.22 1.20
C GLY A 53 -3.09 6.43 0.27
N SER A 54 -3.48 6.21 -0.99
CA SER A 54 -3.74 7.29 -1.95
C SER A 54 -4.93 8.16 -1.54
N ASN A 55 -5.99 7.55 -0.99
CA ASN A 55 -7.14 8.28 -0.45
C ASN A 55 -6.74 9.11 0.78
N GLU A 56 -5.93 8.58 1.69
CA GLU A 56 -5.42 9.33 2.84
C GLU A 56 -4.57 10.52 2.37
N PHE A 57 -3.69 10.31 1.38
CA PHE A 57 -2.92 11.38 0.77
C PHE A 57 -3.83 12.47 0.20
N PHE A 58 -4.85 12.10 -0.58
CA PHE A 58 -5.80 13.04 -1.15
C PHE A 58 -6.54 13.84 -0.09
N GLN A 59 -7.04 13.20 0.97
CA GLN A 59 -7.76 13.87 2.05
C GLN A 59 -6.90 14.89 2.80
N LYS A 60 -5.59 14.62 2.95
CA LYS A 60 -4.67 15.50 3.68
C LYS A 60 -4.07 16.59 2.81
N MET A 61 -3.83 16.31 1.53
CA MET A 61 -3.11 17.20 0.62
C MET A 61 -4.02 17.90 -0.39
N GLY A 62 -5.29 17.50 -0.51
CA GLY A 62 -6.26 18.06 -1.45
C GLY A 62 -5.98 17.75 -2.92
N ARG A 63 -5.06 16.80 -3.19
CA ARG A 63 -4.68 16.36 -4.54
C ARG A 63 -4.23 14.91 -4.52
N ASN A 64 -4.27 14.26 -5.68
CA ASN A 64 -3.71 12.93 -5.84
C ASN A 64 -2.17 12.96 -5.71
N PRO A 65 -1.54 11.87 -5.24
CA PRO A 65 -0.10 11.73 -5.28
C PRO A 65 0.38 11.67 -6.74
N THR A 66 1.55 12.25 -6.99
CA THR A 66 2.26 12.12 -8.27
C THR A 66 2.87 10.73 -8.40
N TYR A 67 3.30 10.36 -9.60
CA TYR A 67 3.98 9.08 -9.81
C TYR A 67 5.23 8.93 -8.93
N SER A 68 6.05 9.99 -8.82
CA SER A 68 7.25 9.98 -7.98
C SER A 68 6.92 9.75 -6.51
N GLU A 69 5.87 10.41 -6.00
CA GLU A 69 5.41 10.24 -4.61
C GLU A 69 4.85 8.84 -4.37
N MET A 70 4.08 8.29 -5.32
CA MET A 70 3.61 6.91 -5.22
C MET A 70 4.75 5.90 -5.23
N ARG A 71 5.77 6.13 -6.06
CA ARG A 71 6.96 5.27 -6.11
C ARG A 71 7.77 5.35 -4.83
N GLU A 72 7.84 6.51 -4.19
CA GLU A 72 8.51 6.66 -2.89
C GLU A 72 7.74 5.96 -1.77
N MET A 73 6.41 6.02 -1.77
CA MET A 73 5.59 5.40 -0.73
C MET A 73 5.40 3.88 -0.90
N TYR A 74 5.37 3.38 -2.14
CA TYR A 74 4.90 2.00 -2.44
C TYR A 74 5.81 1.20 -3.38
N GLY A 75 6.87 1.80 -3.92
CA GLY A 75 7.77 1.17 -4.89
C GLY A 75 8.93 0.46 -4.23
#